data_AF-A0A0Q5KR57-F1
#
_entry.id   AF-A0A0Q5KR57-F1
#
_cell.length_a   1.000
_cell.length_b   1.000
_cell.length_c   1.000
_cell.angle_alpha   90.00
_cell.angle_beta   90.00
_cell.angle_gamma   90.00
#
_symmetry.space_group_name_H-M   'P 1'
#
loop_
_entity.id
_entity.type
_entity.pdbx_description
1 polymer ?
#
loop_
_entity_poly.entity_id
_entity_poly.type
_entity_poly.pdbx_seq_one_letter_code
_entity_poly.pdbx_strand_id
1 'polypeptide(L)'
;MRWQGQKLGDVDAAALPGLENRSNVLRTVTTPDFAGMTFHEVLSKSALNHVPGASRMPFAWTINPYRGCSHACVYCFARGTHEYLDLDGGSDFDSQIVVKVNVVEVLQKELRKGSWEHETVALGTNTDPYQRAEGRYKLMPGIIEALAASGTPMSILTKGTLIRRDIPLLVKAAQRVPVDIQMSIAMYDDDLQKAIEPGTPTTQARLDTVRALRDAGFRVTVFLMPIMPHMTDSVEAIDTALRRIKEAGASRVIYGALHLRAGVKPWFMQWLGEFRPDLVSSYRGLYPGVSAEAPKGYRQWLAKRARPLIRMHGLDGQHEDDYPVRGIRSSAPHGRPAPSVAPAPAPAQPMLF
;
A
#
# COMPACT_ATOMS: atom_id res chain seq x y z
N MET A 1 20.70 -21.98 -2.77
CA MET A 1 21.09 -22.51 -1.44
C MET A 1 22.27 -21.72 -0.91
N ARG A 2 22.11 -21.00 0.21
CA ARG A 2 23.20 -20.44 1.02
C ARG A 2 22.63 -19.93 2.36
N TRP A 3 22.32 -20.89 3.24
CA TRP A 3 22.03 -20.67 4.64
C TRP A 3 22.97 -21.57 5.45
N GLN A 4 24.23 -21.18 5.58
CA GLN A 4 25.12 -21.67 6.62
C GLN A 4 25.99 -20.50 7.08
N GLY A 5 25.85 -20.13 8.34
CA GLY A 5 26.49 -18.98 8.96
C GLY A 5 25.67 -18.40 10.11
N GLN A 6 25.16 -19.27 11.00
CA GLN A 6 24.57 -18.91 12.29
C GLN A 6 25.65 -18.98 13.39
N LYS A 7 25.63 -18.00 14.31
CA LYS A 7 26.04 -17.98 15.75
C LYS A 7 26.31 -16.52 16.13
N LEU A 8 25.84 -15.89 17.22
CA LEU A 8 25.15 -16.21 18.49
C LEU A 8 24.03 -15.14 18.73
N GLY A 9 22.89 -15.34 19.41
CA GLY A 9 22.58 -15.57 20.86
C GLY A 9 21.79 -14.33 21.37
N ASP A 10 20.62 -14.32 22.02
CA ASP A 10 19.86 -15.25 22.89
C ASP A 10 18.43 -15.55 22.38
N VAL A 11 17.81 -16.62 22.87
CA VAL A 11 16.38 -16.92 22.70
C VAL A 11 15.59 -16.02 23.65
N ASP A 12 14.79 -15.09 23.11
CA ASP A 12 13.82 -14.34 23.91
C ASP A 12 12.63 -15.26 24.21
N ALA A 13 12.51 -15.73 25.46
CA ALA A 13 11.37 -16.54 25.91
C ALA A 13 10.03 -15.78 25.86
N ALA A 14 10.04 -14.47 25.61
CA ALA A 14 8.85 -13.65 25.35
C ALA A 14 8.58 -13.43 23.84
N ALA A 15 9.37 -14.01 22.94
CA ALA A 15 9.10 -13.98 21.51
C ALA A 15 7.98 -14.98 21.15
N LEU A 16 7.07 -14.55 20.25
CA LEU A 16 6.01 -15.41 19.74
C LEU A 16 6.55 -16.55 18.86
N PRO A 17 5.81 -17.68 18.78
CA PRO A 17 5.97 -18.71 17.76
C PRO A 17 6.30 -18.16 16.37
N GLY A 18 7.44 -18.55 15.80
CA GLY A 18 7.94 -18.16 14.46
C GLY A 18 8.96 -17.00 14.44
N LEU A 19 9.11 -16.29 15.55
CA LEU A 19 10.05 -15.17 15.73
C LEU A 19 11.20 -15.48 16.69
N GLU A 20 11.15 -16.60 17.43
CA GLU A 20 12.08 -16.91 18.53
C GLU A 20 13.51 -17.20 18.06
N ASN A 21 13.66 -17.62 16.81
CA ASN A 21 14.96 -17.92 16.19
C ASN A 21 15.42 -16.85 15.19
N ARG A 22 14.74 -15.69 15.16
CA ARG A 22 15.08 -14.61 14.23
C ARG A 22 15.99 -13.62 14.92
N SER A 23 17.29 -13.71 14.62
CA SER A 23 18.37 -12.85 15.16
C SER A 23 18.23 -11.34 14.88
N ASN A 24 17.16 -10.91 14.23
CA ASN A 24 16.86 -9.52 13.94
C ASN A 24 15.66 -8.98 14.74
N VAL A 25 14.98 -9.79 15.55
CA VAL A 25 13.97 -9.30 16.49
C VAL A 25 14.69 -8.67 17.67
N LEU A 26 14.33 -7.42 17.98
CA LEU A 26 14.92 -6.67 19.08
C LEU A 26 14.09 -6.84 20.36
N ARG A 27 12.76 -6.69 20.23
CA ARG A 27 11.81 -6.82 21.33
C ARG A 27 10.38 -6.86 20.82
N THR A 28 9.49 -7.38 21.66
CA THR A 28 8.03 -7.29 21.50
C THR A 28 7.48 -6.29 22.51
N VAL A 29 6.64 -5.35 22.07
CA VAL A 29 6.10 -4.25 22.89
C VAL A 29 4.58 -4.25 22.85
N THR A 30 3.95 -4.26 24.02
CA THR A 30 2.54 -3.92 24.21
C THR A 30 2.46 -2.60 24.98
N THR A 31 1.53 -1.71 24.60
CA THR A 31 1.42 -0.39 25.24
C THR A 31 -0.04 -0.02 25.50
N PRO A 32 -0.37 0.62 26.64
CA PRO A 32 -1.75 1.01 26.94
C PRO A 32 -2.42 1.85 25.85
N ASP A 33 -1.67 2.79 25.23
CA ASP A 33 -2.17 3.67 24.15
C ASP A 33 -2.57 2.91 22.86
N PHE A 34 -2.19 1.64 22.76
CA PHE A 34 -2.47 0.74 21.65
C PHE A 34 -3.03 -0.59 22.16
N ALA A 35 -4.01 -0.52 23.06
CA ALA A 35 -4.71 -1.70 23.58
C ALA A 35 -5.18 -2.62 22.43
N GLY A 36 -4.89 -3.91 22.56
CA GLY A 36 -5.19 -4.93 21.54
C GLY A 36 -4.18 -5.00 20.39
N MET A 37 -3.06 -4.26 20.45
CA MET A 37 -1.97 -4.34 19.48
C MET A 37 -0.65 -4.71 20.14
N THR A 38 0.17 -5.44 19.39
CA THR A 38 1.53 -5.84 19.74
C THR A 38 2.47 -5.39 18.64
N PHE A 39 3.59 -4.79 19.01
CA PHE A 39 4.63 -4.37 18.08
C PHE A 39 5.85 -5.26 18.19
N HIS A 40 6.26 -5.88 17.09
CA HIS A 40 7.52 -6.63 16.99
C HIS A 40 8.58 -5.75 16.33
N GLU A 41 9.45 -5.17 17.14
CA GLU A 41 10.53 -4.32 16.64
C GLU A 41 11.64 -5.19 16.07
N VAL A 42 12.00 -4.95 14.80
CA VAL A 42 13.01 -5.72 14.08
C VAL A 42 14.01 -4.83 13.38
N LEU A 43 15.22 -5.35 13.20
CA LEU A 43 16.19 -4.79 12.26
C LEU A 43 15.93 -5.33 10.86
N SER A 44 15.78 -4.41 9.91
CA SER A 44 15.74 -4.68 8.49
C SER A 44 17.16 -4.72 7.92
N LYS A 45 17.38 -5.63 6.95
CA LYS A 45 18.63 -5.69 6.16
C LYS A 45 18.57 -4.82 4.91
N SER A 46 17.36 -4.50 4.46
CA SER A 46 17.07 -3.67 3.29
C SER A 46 15.78 -2.89 3.54
N ALA A 47 15.74 -1.65 3.04
CA ALA A 47 14.56 -0.81 3.06
C ALA A 47 13.86 -0.83 1.69
N LEU A 48 14.64 -0.75 0.61
CA LEU A 48 14.17 -0.76 -0.78
C LEU A 48 13.86 -2.19 -1.25
N ASN A 49 12.59 -2.45 -1.56
CA ASN A 49 12.13 -3.73 -2.08
C ASN A 49 11.88 -3.60 -3.58
N HIS A 50 12.61 -4.37 -4.39
CA HIS A 50 12.40 -4.41 -5.83
C HIS A 50 11.11 -5.16 -6.18
N VAL A 51 10.33 -4.60 -7.09
CA VAL A 51 9.10 -5.15 -7.65
C VAL A 51 9.50 -6.06 -8.83
N PRO A 52 9.32 -7.40 -8.74
CA PRO A 52 9.66 -8.31 -9.84
C PRO A 52 9.17 -7.87 -11.22
N GLY A 53 9.98 -8.19 -12.24
CA GLY A 53 9.77 -7.84 -13.66
C GLY A 53 8.40 -8.21 -14.20
N ALA A 54 7.83 -9.34 -13.77
CA ALA A 54 6.53 -9.84 -14.22
C ALA A 54 5.32 -9.07 -13.64
N SER A 55 5.56 -8.21 -12.65
CA SER A 55 4.50 -7.39 -12.06
C SER A 55 3.96 -6.36 -13.03
N ARG A 56 2.66 -6.09 -12.95
CA ARG A 56 1.98 -5.02 -13.71
C ARG A 56 1.98 -3.68 -12.97
N MET A 57 2.64 -3.60 -11.81
CA MET A 57 2.70 -2.34 -11.06
C MET A 57 3.51 -1.30 -11.86
N PRO A 58 3.12 -0.02 -11.82
CA PRO A 58 3.77 1.03 -12.60
C PRO A 58 5.12 1.50 -12.03
N PHE A 59 5.57 0.90 -10.92
CA PHE A 59 6.81 1.26 -10.21
C PHE A 59 7.71 0.05 -9.99
N ALA A 60 9.02 0.29 -9.85
CA ALA A 60 10.03 -0.76 -9.66
C ALA A 60 10.44 -0.96 -8.20
N TRP A 61 10.19 0.02 -7.31
CA TRP A 61 10.67 0.00 -5.94
C TRP A 61 9.60 0.36 -4.94
N THR A 62 9.66 -0.27 -3.76
CA THR A 62 8.75 0.01 -2.65
C THR A 62 9.46 0.06 -1.31
N ILE A 63 8.89 0.77 -0.35
CA ILE A 63 9.29 0.70 1.06
C ILE A 63 8.06 0.31 1.88
N ASN A 64 8.22 -0.73 2.70
CA ASN A 64 7.23 -1.15 3.68
C ASN A 64 7.88 -1.06 5.07
N PRO A 65 7.69 0.06 5.81
CA PRO A 65 8.26 0.23 7.14
C PRO A 65 7.61 -0.71 8.18
N TYR A 66 6.38 -1.14 7.89
CA TYR A 66 5.59 -2.04 8.70
C TYR A 66 5.24 -3.33 7.95
N ARG A 67 5.04 -4.43 8.68
CA ARG A 67 4.27 -5.60 8.23
C ARG A 67 3.07 -5.78 9.16
N GLY A 68 1.91 -6.09 8.60
CA GLY A 68 0.64 -6.01 9.32
C GLY A 68 0.04 -4.61 9.22
N CYS A 69 -1.28 -4.53 9.36
CA CYS A 69 -1.96 -3.25 9.24
C CYS A 69 -3.19 -3.16 10.14
N SER A 70 -3.11 -2.27 11.12
CA SER A 70 -4.20 -1.95 12.06
C SER A 70 -5.45 -1.33 11.43
N HIS A 71 -5.43 -1.07 10.11
CA HIS A 71 -6.62 -0.72 9.35
C HIS A 71 -7.62 -1.89 9.22
N ALA A 72 -7.16 -3.13 9.39
CA ALA A 72 -7.99 -4.32 9.46
C ALA A 72 -8.97 -4.50 8.30
N CYS A 73 -8.59 -4.08 7.09
CA CYS A 73 -9.47 -4.19 5.92
C CYS A 73 -9.71 -5.67 5.59
N VAL A 74 -10.97 -6.10 5.58
CA VAL A 74 -11.37 -7.51 5.37
C VAL A 74 -10.87 -8.04 4.03
N TYR A 75 -10.79 -7.18 3.02
CA TYR A 75 -10.36 -7.52 1.66
C TYR A 75 -8.85 -7.35 1.40
N CYS A 76 -8.04 -7.02 2.42
CA CYS A 76 -6.63 -6.68 2.25
C CYS A 76 -5.80 -7.85 1.68
N PHE A 77 -5.26 -7.69 0.48
CA PHE A 77 -4.45 -8.74 -0.15
C PHE A 77 -3.12 -9.02 0.57
N ALA A 78 -2.64 -8.10 1.43
CA ALA A 78 -1.40 -8.26 2.16
C ALA A 78 -1.51 -9.16 3.40
N ARG A 79 -2.73 -9.60 3.75
CA ARG A 79 -3.00 -10.51 4.88
C ARG A 79 -2.13 -11.77 4.86
N GLY A 80 -1.98 -12.39 3.69
CA GLY A 80 -1.13 -13.58 3.52
C GLY A 80 0.37 -13.36 3.81
N THR A 81 0.82 -12.11 3.99
CA THR A 81 2.24 -11.84 4.33
C THR A 81 2.59 -12.23 5.77
N HIS A 82 1.60 -12.38 6.64
CA HIS A 82 1.78 -12.84 8.03
C HIS A 82 2.00 -14.35 8.14
N GLU A 83 1.49 -15.14 7.20
CA GLU A 83 1.69 -16.59 7.18
C GLU A 83 3.18 -16.98 7.06
N TYR A 84 4.04 -16.10 6.51
CA TYR A 84 5.50 -16.29 6.50
C TYR A 84 6.18 -16.11 7.86
N LEU A 85 5.44 -15.68 8.86
CA LEU A 85 5.88 -15.49 10.24
C LEU A 85 5.24 -16.53 11.17
N ASP A 86 4.57 -17.54 10.62
CA ASP A 86 3.74 -18.49 11.37
C ASP A 86 2.59 -17.80 12.15
N LEU A 87 2.17 -16.62 11.66
CA LEU A 87 1.03 -15.84 12.16
C LEU A 87 -0.18 -15.98 11.23
N ASP A 88 -1.38 -15.79 11.77
CA ASP A 88 -2.62 -15.88 11.00
C ASP A 88 -2.88 -14.63 10.11
N GLY A 89 -3.55 -14.82 8.96
CA GLY A 89 -3.88 -13.72 8.03
C GLY A 89 -5.09 -12.87 8.45
N GLY A 90 -5.78 -13.24 9.51
CA GLY A 90 -6.93 -12.56 10.12
C GLY A 90 -6.50 -11.66 11.27
N SER A 91 -6.67 -12.14 12.50
CA SER A 91 -6.47 -11.38 13.74
C SER A 91 -5.02 -10.94 13.95
N ASP A 92 -4.05 -11.82 13.68
CA ASP A 92 -2.65 -11.48 13.86
C ASP A 92 -2.20 -10.40 12.86
N PHE A 93 -2.69 -10.42 11.61
CA PHE A 93 -2.40 -9.35 10.64
C PHE A 93 -2.84 -7.97 11.14
N ASP A 94 -3.97 -7.94 11.87
CA ASP A 94 -4.61 -6.72 12.34
C ASP A 94 -3.96 -6.19 13.63
N SER A 95 -3.39 -7.07 14.46
CA SER A 95 -2.93 -6.75 15.82
C SER A 95 -1.42 -6.94 16.07
N GLN A 96 -0.74 -7.84 15.35
CA GLN A 96 0.70 -8.15 15.48
C GLN A 96 1.49 -7.41 14.40
N ILE A 97 1.97 -6.20 14.72
CA ILE A 97 2.62 -5.32 13.74
C ILE A 97 4.14 -5.44 13.84
N VAL A 98 4.79 -5.91 12.78
CA VAL A 98 6.26 -5.90 12.70
C VAL A 98 6.74 -4.52 12.26
N VAL A 99 7.68 -3.95 13.02
CA VAL A 99 8.19 -2.59 12.82
C VAL A 99 9.67 -2.63 12.51
N LYS A 100 10.05 -2.14 11.32
CA LYS A 100 11.46 -2.05 10.93
C LYS A 100 12.08 -0.78 11.50
N VAL A 101 12.53 -0.84 12.75
CA VAL A 101 12.95 0.36 13.50
C VAL A 101 14.17 1.06 12.91
N ASN A 102 15.03 0.32 12.19
CA ASN A 102 16.23 0.86 11.53
C ASN A 102 16.05 1.19 10.04
N VAL A 103 14.79 1.28 9.56
CA VAL A 103 14.52 1.40 8.11
C VAL A 103 15.12 2.67 7.51
N VAL A 104 15.18 3.76 8.28
CA VAL A 104 15.71 5.05 7.84
C VAL A 104 17.23 4.97 7.63
N GLU A 105 17.97 4.40 8.57
CA GLU A 105 19.44 4.28 8.44
C GLU A 105 19.81 3.36 7.28
N VAL A 106 19.07 2.27 7.10
CA VAL A 106 19.28 1.33 5.98
C VAL A 106 18.96 2.02 4.65
N LEU A 107 17.83 2.72 4.56
CA LEU A 107 17.44 3.46 3.36
C LEU A 107 18.49 4.48 2.96
N GLN A 108 18.96 5.30 3.89
CA GLN A 108 20.01 6.28 3.61
C GLN A 108 21.31 5.65 3.08
N LYS A 109 21.68 4.46 3.58
CA LYS A 109 22.84 3.72 3.07
C LYS A 109 22.61 3.19 1.66
N GLU A 110 21.41 2.69 1.38
CA GLU A 110 21.05 2.16 0.05
C GLU A 110 21.00 3.25 -1.01
N LEU A 111 20.42 4.42 -0.69
CA LEU A 111 20.29 5.57 -1.60
C LEU A 111 21.64 6.25 -1.92
N ARG A 112 22.67 6.09 -1.08
CA ARG A 112 24.02 6.62 -1.32
C ARG A 112 24.86 5.74 -2.25
N LYS A 113 24.39 4.55 -2.62
CA LYS A 113 25.13 3.68 -3.53
C LYS A 113 25.14 4.33 -4.92
N GLY A 114 26.32 4.39 -5.56
CA GLY A 114 26.44 4.93 -6.93
C GLY A 114 25.69 4.13 -8.01
N SER A 115 25.13 2.97 -7.66
CA SER A 115 24.25 2.17 -8.52
C SER A 115 22.76 2.53 -8.39
N TRP A 116 22.40 3.48 -7.55
CA TRP A 116 21.00 3.89 -7.37
C TRP A 116 20.61 4.84 -8.51
N GLU A 117 19.62 4.43 -9.31
CA GLU A 117 19.18 5.16 -10.50
C GLU A 117 18.04 6.18 -10.21
N HIS A 118 17.73 6.43 -8.93
CA HIS A 118 16.70 7.40 -8.51
C HIS A 118 15.30 7.10 -9.10
N GLU A 119 14.98 5.81 -9.26
CA GLU A 119 13.64 5.38 -9.67
C GLU A 119 12.60 5.70 -8.59
N THR A 120 11.36 6.01 -9.00
CA THR A 120 10.27 6.30 -8.07
C THR A 120 10.05 5.17 -7.07
N VAL A 121 10.00 5.52 -5.79
CA VAL A 121 9.73 4.59 -4.69
C VAL A 121 8.29 4.73 -4.23
N ALA A 122 7.54 3.63 -4.26
CA ALA A 122 6.15 3.58 -3.82
C ALA A 122 6.00 3.13 -2.36
N LEU A 123 5.18 3.84 -1.60
CA LEU A 123 4.78 3.55 -0.24
C LEU A 123 3.27 3.29 -0.19
N GLY A 124 2.83 2.44 0.73
CA GLY A 124 1.40 2.06 0.80
C GLY A 124 1.01 0.88 -0.08
N THR A 125 1.97 0.07 -0.51
CA THR A 125 1.72 -1.03 -1.44
C THR A 125 1.27 -2.30 -0.75
N ASN A 126 1.90 -2.70 0.36
CA ASN A 126 1.47 -3.87 1.16
C ASN A 126 0.87 -3.47 2.50
N THR A 127 1.45 -2.48 3.16
CA THR A 127 0.97 -1.96 4.43
C THR A 127 0.83 -0.46 4.35
N ASP A 128 -0.05 0.09 5.19
CA ASP A 128 -0.27 1.52 5.20
C ASP A 128 0.86 2.23 5.99
N PRO A 129 1.57 3.19 5.37
CA PRO A 129 2.65 3.94 6.02
C PRO A 129 2.15 4.87 7.13
N TYR A 130 0.88 5.25 7.11
CA TYR A 130 0.24 6.18 8.05
C TYR A 130 -0.85 5.51 8.91
N GLN A 131 -0.75 4.20 9.11
CA GLN A 131 -1.54 3.49 10.11
C GLN A 131 -1.21 3.97 11.54
N ARG A 132 -2.00 3.54 12.53
CA ARG A 132 -1.85 3.95 13.95
C ARG A 132 -0.41 3.83 14.47
N ALA A 133 0.32 2.76 14.10
CA ALA A 133 1.71 2.53 14.49
C ALA A 133 2.64 3.72 14.18
N GLU A 134 2.41 4.43 13.08
CA GLU A 134 3.22 5.59 12.68
C GLU A 134 3.05 6.79 13.63
N GLY A 135 1.97 6.84 14.42
CA GLY A 135 1.81 7.84 15.49
C GLY A 135 2.86 7.69 16.60
N ARG A 136 3.28 6.45 16.86
CA ARG A 136 4.31 6.10 17.86
C ARG A 136 5.71 6.14 17.26
N TYR A 137 5.92 5.42 16.16
CA TYR A 137 7.26 5.17 15.64
C TYR A 137 7.83 6.31 14.79
N LYS A 138 6.96 7.10 14.14
CA LYS A 138 7.35 8.28 13.36
C LYS A 138 8.46 7.98 12.34
N LEU A 139 8.34 6.87 11.59
CA LEU A 139 9.34 6.45 10.60
C LEU A 139 9.20 7.24 9.30
N MET A 140 7.98 7.69 8.96
CA MET A 140 7.72 8.37 7.69
C MET A 140 8.49 9.68 7.50
N PRO A 141 8.64 10.57 8.50
CA PRO A 141 9.44 11.78 8.34
C PRO A 141 10.87 11.49 7.87
N GLY A 142 11.56 10.53 8.50
CA GLY A 142 12.91 10.15 8.10
C GLY A 142 12.98 9.49 6.73
N ILE A 143 11.96 8.72 6.34
CA ILE A 143 11.86 8.12 5.00
C ILE A 143 11.68 9.20 3.92
N ILE A 144 10.75 10.15 4.14
CA ILE A 144 10.49 11.26 3.21
C ILE A 144 11.74 12.10 3.03
N GLU A 145 12.42 12.46 4.13
CA GLU A 145 13.65 13.23 4.08
C GLU A 145 14.77 12.49 3.34
N ALA A 146 14.96 11.19 3.60
CA ALA A 146 15.98 10.39 2.94
C ALA A 146 15.75 10.30 1.43
N LEU A 147 14.50 10.04 0.99
CA LEU A 147 14.15 9.99 -0.43
C LEU A 147 14.36 11.35 -1.09
N ALA A 148 13.80 12.43 -0.52
CA ALA A 148 13.91 13.77 -1.09
C ALA A 148 15.35 14.29 -1.13
N ALA A 149 16.14 14.06 -0.07
CA ALA A 149 17.55 14.48 -0.02
C ALA A 149 18.43 13.73 -1.02
N SER A 150 18.07 12.49 -1.36
CA SER A 150 18.76 11.72 -2.40
C SER A 150 18.32 12.07 -3.83
N GLY A 151 17.33 12.94 -4.03
CA GLY A 151 16.77 13.19 -5.37
C GLY A 151 15.86 12.08 -5.88
N THR A 152 15.39 11.18 -5.01
CA THR A 152 14.54 10.05 -5.37
C THR A 152 13.06 10.44 -5.32
N PRO A 153 12.30 10.34 -6.44
CA PRO A 153 10.86 10.57 -6.45
C PRO A 153 10.11 9.56 -5.57
N MET A 154 8.95 9.95 -5.07
CA MET A 154 8.14 9.07 -4.23
C MET A 154 6.66 9.13 -4.55
N SER A 155 5.97 8.01 -4.32
CA SER A 155 4.52 7.96 -4.32
C SER A 155 4.00 7.39 -3.00
N ILE A 156 2.99 8.01 -2.41
CA ILE A 156 2.43 7.63 -1.12
C ILE A 156 0.95 7.34 -1.31
N LEU A 157 0.56 6.08 -1.12
CA LEU A 157 -0.82 5.64 -1.01
C LEU A 157 -1.17 5.38 0.46
N THR A 158 -2.29 5.91 0.95
CA THR A 158 -2.73 5.67 2.33
C THR A 158 -4.25 5.73 2.48
N LYS A 159 -4.77 5.14 3.55
CA LYS A 159 -6.10 5.37 4.12
C LYS A 159 -6.03 6.20 5.41
N GLY A 160 -4.83 6.41 5.94
CA GLY A 160 -4.58 7.06 7.23
C GLY A 160 -4.62 8.58 7.14
N THR A 161 -5.26 9.22 8.11
CA THR A 161 -5.33 10.69 8.23
C THR A 161 -4.08 11.30 8.88
N LEU A 162 -3.17 10.45 9.38
CA LEU A 162 -1.93 10.89 10.03
C LEU A 162 -0.95 11.55 9.05
N ILE A 163 -1.09 11.29 7.74
CA ILE A 163 -0.35 12.01 6.70
C ILE A 163 -0.47 13.54 6.82
N ARG A 164 -1.58 14.05 7.39
CA ARG A 164 -1.76 15.48 7.66
C ARG A 164 -0.64 16.10 8.52
N ARG A 165 -0.07 15.32 9.45
CA ARG A 165 1.07 15.73 10.28
C ARG A 165 2.28 16.10 9.44
N ASP A 166 2.50 15.37 8.35
CA ASP A 166 3.71 15.46 7.54
C ASP A 166 3.53 16.36 6.30
N ILE A 167 2.36 17.02 6.13
CA ILE A 167 2.11 17.95 5.02
C ILE A 167 3.23 19.00 4.87
N PRO A 168 3.67 19.72 5.94
CA PRO A 168 4.75 20.69 5.79
C PRO A 168 6.07 20.08 5.29
N LEU A 169 6.33 18.81 5.65
CA LEU A 169 7.51 18.09 5.20
C LEU A 169 7.35 17.66 3.73
N LEU A 170 6.18 17.14 3.35
CA LEU A 170 5.88 16.77 1.98
C LEU A 170 5.97 17.97 1.03
N VAL A 171 5.50 19.16 1.45
CA VAL A 171 5.63 20.40 0.66
C VAL A 171 7.11 20.73 0.42
N LYS A 172 7.96 20.60 1.43
CA LYS A 172 9.42 20.78 1.28
C LYS A 172 10.04 19.71 0.37
N ALA A 173 9.60 18.45 0.48
CA ALA A 173 10.08 17.37 -0.37
C ALA A 173 9.72 17.61 -1.85
N ALA A 174 8.49 18.08 -2.12
CA ALA A 174 7.99 18.39 -3.45
C ALA A 174 8.77 19.51 -4.17
N GLN A 175 9.53 20.34 -3.43
CA GLN A 175 10.43 21.33 -4.02
C GLN A 175 11.71 20.70 -4.60
N ARG A 176 12.00 19.44 -4.29
CA ARG A 176 13.24 18.75 -4.68
C ARG A 176 13.00 17.57 -5.62
N VAL A 177 11.91 16.83 -5.39
CA VAL A 177 11.57 15.62 -6.13
C VAL A 177 10.08 15.57 -6.43
N PRO A 178 9.63 14.86 -7.47
CA PRO A 178 8.22 14.55 -7.65
C PRO A 178 7.67 13.76 -6.45
N VAL A 179 6.49 14.17 -5.96
CA VAL A 179 5.78 13.54 -4.84
C VAL A 179 4.32 13.31 -5.23
N ASP A 180 3.97 12.05 -5.48
CA ASP A 180 2.61 11.65 -5.82
C ASP A 180 1.84 11.24 -4.56
N ILE A 181 0.72 11.93 -4.27
CA ILE A 181 -0.10 11.62 -3.09
C ILE A 181 -1.42 11.01 -3.50
N GLN A 182 -1.70 9.85 -2.92
CA GLN A 182 -2.86 9.03 -3.21
C GLN A 182 -3.62 8.68 -1.92
N MET A 183 -4.94 8.83 -1.93
CA MET A 183 -5.81 8.47 -0.82
C MET A 183 -6.77 7.34 -1.23
N SER A 184 -6.82 6.25 -0.47
CA SER A 184 -7.75 5.15 -0.72
C SER A 184 -9.06 5.38 0.03
N ILE A 185 -10.14 5.57 -0.72
CA ILE A 185 -11.49 5.80 -0.21
C ILE A 185 -12.46 4.93 -1.02
N ALA A 186 -12.72 3.73 -0.53
CA ALA A 186 -13.50 2.72 -1.25
C ALA A 186 -15.00 2.78 -0.93
N MET A 187 -15.35 3.14 0.30
CA MET A 187 -16.72 3.06 0.82
C MET A 187 -17.28 4.46 1.09
N TYR A 188 -18.52 4.71 0.68
CA TYR A 188 -19.24 5.97 0.90
C TYR A 188 -20.55 5.77 1.66
N ASP A 189 -20.80 4.54 2.07
CA ASP A 189 -21.79 4.13 3.06
C ASP A 189 -21.05 3.87 4.38
N ASP A 190 -21.47 4.53 5.46
CA ASP A 190 -20.74 4.54 6.73
C ASP A 190 -20.81 3.19 7.45
N ASP A 191 -21.92 2.46 7.32
CA ASP A 191 -22.10 1.15 7.97
C ASP A 191 -21.26 0.09 7.26
N LEU A 192 -21.25 0.09 5.93
CA LEU A 192 -20.37 -0.76 5.13
C LEU A 192 -18.89 -0.43 5.38
N GLN A 193 -18.54 0.86 5.49
CA GLN A 193 -17.16 1.28 5.79
C GLN A 193 -16.69 0.73 7.14
N LYS A 194 -17.49 0.88 8.20
CA LYS A 194 -17.18 0.35 9.53
C LYS A 194 -17.10 -1.18 9.52
N ALA A 195 -17.98 -1.85 8.78
CA ALA A 195 -18.00 -3.31 8.73
C ALA A 195 -16.78 -3.90 7.99
N ILE A 196 -16.30 -3.25 6.94
CA ILE A 196 -15.27 -3.82 6.05
C ILE A 196 -13.87 -3.20 6.22
N GLU A 197 -13.78 -1.99 6.77
CA GLU A 197 -12.54 -1.28 7.07
C GLU A 197 -12.52 -0.73 8.52
N PRO A 198 -12.78 -1.57 9.54
CA PRO A 198 -13.07 -1.12 10.91
C PRO A 198 -11.95 -0.30 11.56
N GLY A 199 -10.70 -0.55 11.19
CA GLY A 199 -9.55 0.17 11.75
C GLY A 199 -9.19 1.45 11.00
N THR A 200 -9.87 1.77 9.91
CA THR A 200 -9.57 2.96 9.09
C THR A 200 -10.34 4.19 9.58
N PRO A 201 -9.79 5.41 9.35
CA PRO A 201 -10.56 6.63 9.52
C PRO A 201 -11.82 6.64 8.65
N THR A 202 -12.86 7.32 9.14
CA THR A 202 -14.13 7.45 8.41
C THR A 202 -13.93 8.00 7.00
N THR A 203 -14.86 7.72 6.11
CA THR A 203 -14.85 8.27 4.74
C THR A 203 -14.74 9.80 4.76
N GLN A 204 -15.49 10.47 5.64
CA GLN A 204 -15.41 11.92 5.77
C GLN A 204 -14.02 12.39 6.20
N ALA A 205 -13.40 11.75 7.19
CA ALA A 205 -12.06 12.14 7.64
C ALA A 205 -10.98 11.95 6.55
N ARG A 206 -11.15 10.93 5.68
CA ARG A 206 -10.28 10.72 4.51
C ARG A 206 -10.51 11.79 3.44
N LEU A 207 -11.76 12.17 3.16
CA LEU A 207 -12.08 13.29 2.26
C LEU A 207 -11.55 14.64 2.80
N ASP A 208 -11.60 14.86 4.11
CA ASP A 208 -11.02 16.05 4.73
C ASP A 208 -9.48 16.06 4.63
N THR A 209 -8.86 14.88 4.60
CA THR A 209 -7.43 14.74 4.32
C THR A 209 -7.10 15.06 2.87
N VAL A 210 -7.94 14.64 1.91
CA VAL A 210 -7.84 15.08 0.51
C VAL A 210 -7.90 16.61 0.42
N ARG A 211 -8.86 17.24 1.11
CA ARG A 211 -8.97 18.70 1.17
C ARG A 211 -7.70 19.35 1.71
N ALA A 212 -7.19 18.89 2.86
CA ALA A 212 -5.98 19.45 3.46
C ALA A 212 -4.74 19.33 2.55
N LEU A 213 -4.60 18.20 1.84
CA LEU A 213 -3.51 17.99 0.89
C LEU A 213 -3.66 18.92 -0.34
N ARG A 214 -4.88 19.07 -0.87
CA ARG A 214 -5.18 20.00 -1.96
C ARG A 214 -4.91 21.44 -1.56
N ASP A 215 -5.29 21.84 -0.35
CA ASP A 215 -5.05 23.20 0.19
C ASP A 215 -3.55 23.48 0.36
N ALA A 216 -2.73 22.43 0.57
CA ALA A 216 -1.28 22.50 0.58
C ALA A 216 -0.64 22.47 -0.82
N GLY A 217 -1.44 22.44 -1.89
CA GLY A 217 -0.98 22.50 -3.28
C GLY A 217 -0.79 21.15 -3.96
N PHE A 218 -1.15 20.03 -3.34
CA PHE A 218 -1.02 18.71 -3.97
C PHE A 218 -2.19 18.37 -4.89
N ARG A 219 -1.87 17.78 -6.05
CA ARG A 219 -2.84 17.09 -6.91
C ARG A 219 -3.09 15.69 -6.35
N VAL A 220 -4.16 15.51 -5.59
CA VAL A 220 -4.45 14.23 -4.94
C VAL A 220 -5.20 13.29 -5.87
N THR A 221 -4.71 12.05 -5.99
CA THR A 221 -5.44 10.97 -6.65
C THR A 221 -6.21 10.14 -5.62
N VAL A 222 -7.50 9.87 -5.86
CA VAL A 222 -8.30 8.99 -5.00
C VAL A 222 -8.42 7.60 -5.61
N PHE A 223 -8.12 6.58 -4.81
CA PHE A 223 -8.30 5.18 -5.15
C PHE A 223 -9.69 4.74 -4.71
N LEU A 224 -10.64 4.74 -5.65
CA LEU A 224 -11.98 4.17 -5.52
C LEU A 224 -11.92 2.66 -5.76
N MET A 225 -11.23 1.96 -4.88
CA MET A 225 -11.11 0.50 -4.92
C MET A 225 -10.94 -0.09 -3.51
N PRO A 226 -11.58 -1.23 -3.22
CA PRO A 226 -12.34 -2.04 -4.16
C PRO A 226 -13.77 -1.52 -4.41
N ILE A 227 -14.19 -1.51 -5.68
CA ILE A 227 -15.61 -1.53 -6.05
C ILE A 227 -16.11 -2.96 -5.87
N MET A 228 -17.11 -3.13 -5.02
CA MET A 228 -17.63 -4.42 -4.58
C MET A 228 -18.92 -4.77 -5.33
N PRO A 229 -18.95 -5.95 -6.00
CA PRO A 229 -20.14 -6.41 -6.70
C PRO A 229 -21.39 -6.38 -5.82
N HIS A 230 -22.49 -5.83 -6.32
CA HIS A 230 -23.80 -5.71 -5.64
C HIS A 230 -23.82 -4.86 -4.35
N MET A 231 -22.71 -4.21 -3.98
CA MET A 231 -22.66 -3.34 -2.81
C MET A 231 -22.31 -1.90 -3.18
N THR A 232 -21.28 -1.69 -4.00
CA THR A 232 -20.79 -0.35 -4.36
C THR A 232 -20.65 -0.13 -5.87
N ASP A 233 -21.21 -1.03 -6.68
CA ASP A 233 -21.08 -1.07 -8.14
C ASP A 233 -22.29 -0.53 -8.91
N SER A 234 -23.30 0.00 -8.21
CA SER A 234 -24.43 0.70 -8.85
C SER A 234 -23.98 2.05 -9.42
N VAL A 235 -24.69 2.53 -10.45
CA VAL A 235 -24.39 3.85 -11.06
C VAL A 235 -24.55 4.96 -10.02
N GLU A 236 -25.58 4.88 -9.19
CA GLU A 236 -25.85 5.86 -8.12
C GLU A 236 -24.78 5.87 -7.04
N ALA A 237 -24.31 4.69 -6.60
CA ALA A 237 -23.25 4.60 -5.61
C ALA A 237 -21.92 5.16 -6.15
N ILE A 238 -21.58 4.82 -7.39
CA ILE A 238 -20.37 5.34 -8.05
C ILE A 238 -20.48 6.86 -8.26
N ASP A 239 -21.61 7.37 -8.75
CA ASP A 239 -21.82 8.80 -8.96
C ASP A 239 -21.72 9.58 -7.64
N THR A 240 -22.34 9.07 -6.58
CA THR A 240 -22.26 9.67 -5.24
C THR A 240 -20.84 9.70 -4.69
N ALA A 241 -20.08 8.62 -4.86
CA ALA A 241 -18.68 8.58 -4.49
C ALA A 241 -17.88 9.65 -5.26
N LEU A 242 -18.03 9.71 -6.58
CA LEU A 242 -17.29 10.63 -7.43
C LEU A 242 -17.63 12.10 -7.14
N ARG A 243 -18.90 12.43 -6.90
CA ARG A 243 -19.34 13.76 -6.48
C ARG A 243 -18.63 14.19 -5.19
N ARG A 244 -18.66 13.34 -4.15
CA ARG A 244 -18.00 13.62 -2.86
C ARG A 244 -16.48 13.74 -3.00
N ILE A 245 -15.87 12.90 -3.84
CA ILE A 245 -14.43 12.98 -4.17
C ILE A 245 -14.10 14.32 -4.83
N LYS A 246 -14.93 14.77 -5.79
CA LYS A 246 -14.73 16.04 -6.48
C LYS A 246 -14.88 17.23 -5.54
N GLU A 247 -15.91 17.23 -4.69
CA GLU A 247 -16.14 18.24 -3.65
C GLU A 247 -14.97 18.34 -2.66
N ALA A 248 -14.34 17.21 -2.34
CA ALA A 248 -13.14 17.18 -1.51
C ALA A 248 -11.90 17.77 -2.20
N GLY A 249 -11.89 17.90 -3.52
CA GLY A 249 -10.79 18.53 -4.28
C GLY A 249 -9.83 17.57 -4.96
N ALA A 250 -10.17 16.28 -5.07
CA ALA A 250 -9.30 15.35 -5.79
C ALA A 250 -9.16 15.76 -7.27
N SER A 251 -7.99 15.46 -7.84
CA SER A 251 -7.67 15.75 -9.24
C SER A 251 -7.91 14.55 -10.16
N ARG A 252 -7.83 13.34 -9.61
CA ARG A 252 -7.93 12.09 -10.38
C ARG A 252 -8.58 10.98 -9.55
N VAL A 253 -9.29 10.08 -10.19
CA VAL A 253 -9.75 8.81 -9.60
C VAL A 253 -9.18 7.62 -10.35
N ILE A 254 -8.61 6.69 -9.59
CA ILE A 254 -8.28 5.35 -10.06
C ILE A 254 -9.28 4.39 -9.40
N TYR A 255 -9.91 3.53 -10.19
CA TYR A 255 -10.90 2.57 -9.72
C TYR A 255 -10.51 1.15 -10.07
N GLY A 256 -11.05 0.19 -9.32
CA GLY A 256 -10.78 -1.22 -9.51
C GLY A 256 -11.84 -2.07 -8.83
N ALA A 257 -12.18 -3.19 -9.45
CA ALA A 257 -13.02 -4.20 -8.83
C ALA A 257 -12.27 -4.87 -7.66
N LEU A 258 -13.03 -5.43 -6.72
CA LEU A 258 -12.50 -6.25 -5.64
C LEU A 258 -11.55 -7.34 -6.15
N HIS A 259 -10.42 -7.48 -5.45
CA HIS A 259 -9.36 -8.45 -5.73
C HIS A 259 -9.17 -9.38 -4.53
N LEU A 260 -9.50 -10.67 -4.67
CA LEU A 260 -9.53 -11.65 -3.58
C LEU A 260 -8.45 -12.71 -3.74
N ARG A 261 -7.21 -12.38 -3.35
CA ARG A 261 -6.10 -13.36 -3.36
C ARG A 261 -6.36 -14.51 -2.39
N ALA A 262 -5.65 -15.63 -2.62
CA ALA A 262 -5.80 -16.85 -1.81
C ALA A 262 -5.72 -16.59 -0.29
N GLY A 263 -4.73 -15.82 0.18
CA GLY A 263 -4.55 -15.53 1.61
C GLY A 263 -5.59 -14.58 2.25
N VAL A 264 -6.53 -14.02 1.47
CA VAL A 264 -7.60 -13.14 2.00
C VAL A 264 -9.00 -13.65 1.68
N LYS A 265 -9.16 -14.43 0.62
CA LYS A 265 -10.47 -14.88 0.14
C LYS A 265 -11.29 -15.65 1.19
N PRO A 266 -10.73 -16.59 1.99
CA PRO A 266 -11.49 -17.25 3.05
C PRO A 266 -12.06 -16.26 4.07
N TRP A 267 -11.23 -15.33 4.54
CA TRP A 267 -11.62 -14.27 5.48
C TRP A 267 -12.74 -13.38 4.93
N PHE A 268 -12.60 -12.95 3.68
CA PHE A 268 -13.64 -12.17 3.02
C PHE A 268 -14.95 -12.95 2.88
N MET A 269 -14.89 -14.24 2.51
CA MET A 269 -16.09 -15.06 2.34
C MET A 269 -16.77 -15.38 3.68
N GLN A 270 -16.02 -15.52 4.77
CA GLN A 270 -16.58 -15.64 6.12
C GLN A 270 -17.33 -14.37 6.50
N TRP A 271 -16.66 -13.21 6.42
CA TRP A 271 -17.28 -11.91 6.68
C TRP A 271 -18.53 -11.69 5.82
N LEU A 272 -18.47 -12.06 4.53
CA LEU A 272 -19.62 -11.95 3.64
C LEU A 272 -20.79 -12.84 4.08
N GLY A 273 -20.51 -14.05 4.55
CA GLY A 273 -21.54 -14.97 5.06
C GLY A 273 -22.25 -14.45 6.31
N GLU A 274 -21.54 -13.70 7.15
CA GLU A 274 -22.10 -13.09 8.36
C GLU A 274 -22.84 -11.77 8.03
N PHE A 275 -22.26 -10.91 7.20
CA PHE A 275 -22.76 -9.56 6.94
C PHE A 275 -23.80 -9.49 5.82
N ARG A 276 -23.61 -10.25 4.73
CA ARG A 276 -24.47 -10.27 3.54
C ARG A 276 -24.63 -11.70 3.00
N PRO A 277 -25.28 -12.60 3.76
CA PRO A 277 -25.47 -14.00 3.36
C PRO A 277 -26.17 -14.15 2.01
N ASP A 278 -27.02 -13.18 1.65
CA ASP A 278 -27.72 -13.10 0.37
C ASP A 278 -26.77 -12.97 -0.84
N LEU A 279 -25.56 -12.44 -0.66
CA LEU A 279 -24.59 -12.22 -1.72
C LEU A 279 -23.57 -13.36 -1.88
N VAL A 280 -23.51 -14.31 -0.94
CA VAL A 280 -22.49 -15.39 -0.93
C VAL A 280 -22.50 -16.19 -2.23
N SER A 281 -23.67 -16.55 -2.74
CA SER A 281 -23.81 -17.32 -3.99
C SER A 281 -23.23 -16.54 -5.18
N SER A 282 -23.56 -15.26 -5.30
CA SER A 282 -23.05 -14.40 -6.37
C SER A 282 -21.52 -14.28 -6.31
N TYR A 283 -20.95 -14.05 -5.13
CA TYR A 283 -19.51 -13.93 -4.95
C TYR A 283 -18.76 -15.23 -5.24
N ARG A 284 -19.33 -16.40 -4.92
CA ARG A 284 -18.76 -17.70 -5.34
C ARG A 284 -18.72 -17.84 -6.87
N GLY A 285 -19.73 -17.32 -7.57
CA GLY A 285 -19.76 -17.29 -9.03
C GLY A 285 -18.77 -16.30 -9.64
N LEU A 286 -18.63 -15.11 -9.05
CA LEU A 286 -17.71 -14.06 -9.52
C LEU A 286 -16.24 -14.39 -9.22
N TYR A 287 -15.97 -15.06 -8.09
CA TYR A 287 -14.63 -15.43 -7.66
C TYR A 287 -14.57 -16.95 -7.43
N PRO A 288 -14.60 -17.79 -8.49
CA PRO A 288 -14.55 -19.24 -8.35
C PRO A 288 -13.13 -19.72 -8.04
N GLY A 289 -13.00 -20.77 -7.22
CA GLY A 289 -11.74 -21.47 -6.95
C GLY A 289 -10.61 -20.52 -6.53
N VAL A 290 -9.48 -20.57 -7.25
CA VAL A 290 -8.29 -19.74 -7.00
C VAL A 290 -8.34 -18.34 -7.65
N SER A 291 -9.43 -18.00 -8.33
CA SER A 291 -9.56 -16.72 -9.03
C SER A 291 -9.53 -15.56 -8.04
N ALA A 292 -8.58 -14.65 -8.26
CA ALA A 292 -8.43 -13.44 -7.47
C ALA A 292 -9.10 -12.22 -8.10
N GLU A 293 -9.13 -12.16 -9.43
CA GLU A 293 -9.77 -11.06 -10.17
C GLU A 293 -11.23 -11.35 -10.45
N ALA A 294 -12.05 -10.30 -10.47
CA ALA A 294 -13.39 -10.38 -11.03
C ALA A 294 -13.34 -10.77 -12.54
N PRO A 295 -14.37 -11.46 -13.07
CA PRO A 295 -14.37 -11.91 -14.45
C PRO A 295 -14.23 -10.74 -15.42
N LYS A 296 -13.60 -10.97 -16.59
CA LYS A 296 -13.39 -9.94 -17.62
C LYS A 296 -14.69 -9.22 -17.99
N GLY A 297 -15.80 -9.96 -18.10
CA GLY A 297 -17.13 -9.39 -18.39
C GLY A 297 -17.59 -8.40 -17.33
N TYR A 298 -17.46 -8.73 -16.04
CA TYR A 298 -17.77 -7.81 -14.94
C TYR A 298 -16.89 -6.56 -14.98
N ARG A 299 -15.58 -6.71 -15.19
CA ARG A 299 -14.65 -5.56 -15.27
C ARG A 299 -14.96 -4.64 -16.45
N GLN A 300 -15.35 -5.19 -17.60
CA GLN A 300 -15.81 -4.41 -18.75
C GLN A 300 -17.14 -3.69 -18.48
N TRP A 301 -18.09 -4.38 -17.84
CA TRP A 301 -19.37 -3.82 -17.42
C TRP A 301 -19.20 -2.67 -16.43
N LEU A 302 -18.28 -2.81 -15.48
CA LEU A 302 -17.93 -1.79 -14.50
C LEU A 302 -17.27 -0.58 -15.19
N ALA A 303 -16.32 -0.83 -16.09
CA ALA A 303 -15.65 0.23 -16.82
C ALA A 303 -16.61 1.07 -17.67
N LYS A 304 -17.65 0.46 -18.26
CA LYS A 304 -18.69 1.17 -19.01
C LYS A 304 -19.53 2.10 -18.13
N ARG A 305 -19.64 1.85 -16.82
CA ARG A 305 -20.33 2.71 -15.86
C ARG A 305 -19.42 3.77 -15.25
N ALA A 306 -18.25 3.36 -14.78
CA ALA A 306 -17.35 4.23 -14.04
C ALA A 306 -16.69 5.30 -14.93
N ARG A 307 -16.21 4.94 -16.13
CA ARG A 307 -15.44 5.88 -16.97
C ARG A 307 -16.23 7.11 -17.43
N PRO A 308 -17.50 7.00 -17.88
CA PRO A 308 -18.28 8.19 -18.22
C PRO A 308 -18.50 9.12 -17.02
N LEU A 309 -18.80 8.55 -15.84
CA LEU A 309 -19.00 9.34 -14.63
C LEU A 309 -17.72 10.03 -14.18
N ILE A 310 -16.57 9.35 -14.21
CA ILE A 310 -15.27 9.94 -13.87
C ILE A 310 -14.97 11.17 -14.76
N ARG A 311 -15.23 11.06 -16.07
CA ARG A 311 -15.07 12.21 -16.99
C ARG A 311 -16.07 13.32 -16.71
N MET A 312 -17.32 12.98 -16.45
CA MET A 312 -18.38 13.95 -16.12
C MET A 312 -18.04 14.78 -14.88
N HIS A 313 -17.41 14.17 -13.87
CA HIS A 313 -16.93 14.85 -12.66
C HIS A 313 -15.55 15.52 -12.83
N GLY A 314 -14.91 15.39 -13.99
CA GLY A 314 -13.56 15.92 -14.25
C GLY A 314 -12.51 15.33 -13.31
N LEU A 315 -12.50 14.00 -13.19
CA LEU A 315 -11.62 13.19 -12.33
C LEU A 315 -10.78 12.19 -13.14
N ASP A 316 -10.71 12.34 -14.45
CA ASP A 316 -9.95 11.49 -15.38
C ASP A 316 -8.45 11.81 -15.45
N GLY A 317 -8.03 12.91 -14.82
CA GLY A 317 -6.67 13.45 -14.94
C GLY A 317 -6.49 14.31 -16.19
N GLN A 318 -5.46 15.16 -16.22
CA GLN A 318 -5.03 15.89 -17.41
C GLN A 318 -3.85 15.14 -18.04
N HIS A 319 -3.69 15.22 -19.37
CA HIS A 319 -2.70 14.46 -20.15
C HIS A 319 -1.22 14.72 -19.78
N GLU A 320 -0.93 15.76 -18.99
CA GLU A 320 0.40 16.02 -18.41
C GLU A 320 0.69 15.18 -17.15
N ASP A 321 -0.29 14.43 -16.63
CA ASP A 321 -0.19 13.58 -15.42
C ASP A 321 0.51 12.21 -15.68
N ASP A 322 1.04 11.96 -16.89
CA ASP A 322 1.74 10.70 -17.26
C ASP A 322 3.26 10.91 -17.35
N TYR A 323 4.00 10.68 -16.24
CA TYR A 323 5.43 10.33 -16.29
C TYR A 323 5.88 9.41 -15.13
N PRO A 324 6.69 8.36 -15.38
CA PRO A 324 6.70 7.53 -16.57
C PRO A 324 6.21 6.11 -16.27
N VAL A 325 5.51 5.56 -17.25
CA VAL A 325 5.52 4.14 -17.57
C VAL A 325 6.97 3.66 -17.55
N ARG A 326 7.20 2.52 -16.87
CA ARG A 326 8.48 1.81 -16.76
C ARG A 326 9.45 2.09 -17.92
N GLY A 327 10.55 2.80 -17.63
CA GLY A 327 11.74 2.82 -18.49
C GLY A 327 11.99 4.01 -19.43
N ILE A 328 11.37 5.19 -19.26
CA ILE A 328 11.80 6.38 -20.03
C ILE A 328 12.54 7.36 -19.11
N ARG A 329 13.88 7.37 -19.25
CA ARG A 329 14.75 8.45 -18.79
C ARG A 329 14.27 9.77 -19.40
N SER A 330 14.07 10.80 -18.58
CA SER A 330 14.10 12.17 -19.07
C SER A 330 15.51 12.43 -19.62
N SER A 331 15.64 12.44 -20.95
CA SER A 331 16.93 12.58 -21.63
C SER A 331 17.33 14.05 -21.68
N ALA A 332 18.26 14.46 -20.82
CA ALA A 332 19.16 15.58 -21.14
C ALA A 332 20.25 15.07 -22.11
N PRO A 333 20.69 15.87 -23.11
CA PRO A 333 21.39 15.34 -24.28
C PRO A 333 22.90 15.37 -24.10
N HIS A 334 23.54 14.31 -23.57
CA HIS A 334 25.01 14.14 -23.70
C HIS A 334 25.40 12.70 -24.11
N GLY A 335 26.43 12.63 -24.96
CA GLY A 335 26.79 11.54 -25.86
C GLY A 335 26.98 10.14 -25.27
N ARG A 336 26.59 9.13 -26.06
CA ARG A 336 26.79 7.69 -25.82
C ARG A 336 28.24 7.26 -26.09
N PRO A 337 28.72 6.24 -25.37
CA PRO A 337 29.46 5.14 -25.97
C PRO A 337 28.71 3.80 -25.86
N ALA A 338 29.12 2.85 -26.70
CA ALA A 338 28.46 1.58 -27.06
C ALA A 338 28.41 0.50 -25.93
N PRO A 339 27.56 -0.55 -26.06
CA PRO A 339 27.24 -1.46 -24.96
C PRO A 339 28.27 -2.59 -24.81
N SER A 340 28.62 -2.93 -23.57
CA SER A 340 29.27 -4.20 -23.22
C SER A 340 28.23 -5.22 -22.72
N VAL A 341 28.43 -6.48 -23.09
CA VAL A 341 27.54 -7.60 -22.80
C VAL A 341 27.71 -8.03 -21.34
N ALA A 342 26.63 -7.96 -20.56
CA ALA A 342 26.59 -8.48 -19.18
C ALA A 342 26.20 -9.97 -19.16
N PRO A 343 26.77 -10.77 -18.24
CA PRO A 343 26.53 -12.21 -18.15
C PRO A 343 25.17 -12.56 -17.52
N ALA A 344 24.69 -13.76 -17.82
CA ALA A 344 23.35 -14.27 -17.48
C ALA A 344 23.06 -14.31 -15.97
N PRO A 345 21.82 -14.00 -15.54
CA PRO A 345 21.45 -13.96 -14.13
C PRO A 345 21.29 -15.36 -13.53
N ALA A 346 21.79 -15.53 -12.31
CA ALA A 346 21.60 -16.69 -11.45
C ALA A 346 20.12 -16.82 -10.99
N PRO A 347 19.66 -18.04 -10.65
CA PRO A 347 18.24 -18.32 -10.41
C PRO A 347 17.67 -17.57 -9.20
N ALA A 348 16.56 -16.87 -9.44
CA ALA A 348 15.84 -16.04 -8.48
C ALA A 348 15.12 -16.87 -7.40
N GLN A 349 15.18 -16.41 -6.15
CA GLN A 349 14.31 -16.90 -5.06
C GLN A 349 12.90 -16.33 -5.22
N PRO A 350 11.84 -17.10 -4.89
CA PRO A 350 10.47 -16.61 -4.92
C PRO A 350 10.25 -15.62 -3.77
N MET A 351 10.28 -14.32 -4.08
CA MET A 351 9.62 -13.30 -3.27
C MET A 351 8.28 -12.99 -3.94
N LEU A 352 7.21 -13.50 -3.33
CA LEU A 352 5.85 -13.44 -3.85
C LEU A 352 5.19 -12.12 -3.44
N PHE A 353 4.64 -11.45 -4.45
CA PHE A 353 3.69 -10.35 -4.29
C PHE A 353 2.41 -10.79 -3.60
#